data_AF-A0A7C3H970-F1
#
_entry.id   AF-A0A7C3H970-F1
#
_cell.length_a   1.000
_cell.length_b   1.000
_cell.length_c   1.000
_cell.angle_alpha   90.00
_cell.angle_beta   90.00
_cell.angle_gamma   90.00
#
_symmetry.space_group_name_H-M   'P 1'
#
loop_
_entity.id
_entity.type
_entity.pdbx_description
1 polymer ?
#
loop_
_entity_poly.entity_id
_entity_poly.type
_entity_poly.pdbx_seq_one_letter_code
_entity_poly.pdbx_strand_id
1 'polypeptide(L)'
;MGKPYYKHHVFFCTNQRENGVRCCQDHNASAIRAYAKDKVKAAGLTVPGGARMNAAGCLNRCDKGPVMVVYPEGIWYRYSCAEDIDEIVEQHLLKGRVVKRLQLVE
;
A
#
# COMPACT_ATOMS: atom_id res chain seq x y z
N MET A 1 12.89 -22.25 -8.89
CA MET A 1 12.11 -21.49 -7.89
C MET A 1 10.70 -21.32 -8.46
N GLY A 2 9.66 -21.72 -7.73
CA GLY A 2 8.28 -21.67 -8.22
C GLY A 2 7.76 -20.24 -8.37
N LYS A 3 6.75 -20.04 -9.22
CA LYS A 3 6.07 -18.75 -9.35
C LYS A 3 5.43 -18.36 -8.00
N PRO A 4 5.62 -17.13 -7.50
CA PRO A 4 5.01 -16.72 -6.24
C PRO A 4 3.48 -16.71 -6.36
N TYR A 5 2.78 -17.06 -5.27
CA TYR A 5 1.32 -17.12 -5.26
C TYR A 5 0.68 -15.76 -5.49
N TYR A 6 1.27 -14.68 -4.98
CA TYR A 6 0.92 -13.31 -5.32
C TYR A 6 2.06 -12.68 -6.13
N LYS A 7 1.72 -11.95 -7.19
CA LYS A 7 2.69 -11.12 -7.91
C LYS A 7 3.12 -9.94 -7.05
N HIS A 8 2.16 -9.32 -6.35
CA HIS A 8 2.43 -8.19 -5.47
C HIS A 8 1.93 -8.41 -4.04
N HIS A 9 2.79 -8.09 -3.08
CA HIS A 9 2.39 -7.91 -1.69
C HIS A 9 2.48 -6.43 -1.34
N VAL A 10 1.35 -5.84 -0.95
CA VAL A 10 1.30 -4.43 -0.53
C VAL A 10 1.06 -4.39 0.96
N PHE A 11 1.98 -3.78 1.71
CA PHE A 11 1.87 -3.63 3.16
C PHE A 11 1.54 -2.19 3.51
N PHE A 12 0.36 -1.97 4.08
CA PHE A 12 -0.05 -0.68 4.63
C PHE A 12 0.35 -0.62 6.10
N CYS A 13 1.07 0.42 6.50
CA CYS A 13 1.26 0.69 7.93
C CYS A 13 -0.07 1.16 8.52
N THR A 14 -0.69 0.34 9.35
CA THR A 14 -1.97 0.65 10.04
C THR A 14 -1.76 0.83 11.55
N ASN A 15 -0.53 1.09 11.97
CA ASN A 15 -0.17 1.21 13.37
C ASN A 15 -0.81 2.46 14.01
N GLN A 16 -1.55 2.25 15.10
CA GLN A 16 -1.99 3.29 16.05
C GLN A 16 -1.00 3.37 17.21
N ARG A 17 -0.75 4.58 17.73
CA ARG A 17 -0.05 4.79 19.00
C ARG A 17 -0.97 5.49 19.99
N GLU A 18 -0.89 5.11 21.26
CA GLU A 18 -1.72 5.68 22.34
C GLU A 18 -1.07 6.92 22.97
N ASN A 19 0.25 7.08 22.84
CA ASN A 19 1.04 8.14 23.47
C ASN A 19 1.08 9.46 22.68
N GLY A 20 0.18 9.65 21.71
CA GLY A 20 0.09 10.86 20.89
C GLY A 20 1.24 11.09 19.90
N VAL A 21 2.21 10.17 19.80
CA VAL A 21 3.28 10.26 18.81
C VAL A 21 2.71 9.94 17.42
N ARG A 22 3.03 10.79 16.44
CA ARG A 22 2.59 10.66 15.04
C ARG A 22 2.72 9.22 14.53
N CYS A 23 1.63 8.71 13.99
CA CYS A 23 1.57 7.37 13.41
C CYS A 23 0.71 7.37 12.14
N CYS A 24 0.74 6.28 11.37
CA CYS A 24 0.00 6.25 10.09
C CYS A 24 -1.51 6.18 10.30
N GLN A 25 -1.97 5.61 11.42
CA GLN A 25 -3.40 5.51 11.70
C GLN A 25 -4.06 6.86 11.98
N ASP A 26 -3.30 7.90 12.36
CA ASP A 26 -3.79 9.29 12.45
C ASP A 26 -4.31 9.82 11.11
N HIS A 27 -3.93 9.17 9.99
CA HIS A 27 -4.40 9.45 8.64
C HIS A 27 -5.44 8.42 8.14
N ASN A 28 -6.13 7.74 9.06
CA ASN A 28 -7.15 6.72 8.77
C ASN A 28 -6.65 5.55 7.90
N ALA A 29 -5.38 5.14 8.08
CA ALA A 29 -4.71 4.14 7.25
C ALA A 29 -5.45 2.80 7.14
N SER A 30 -6.10 2.35 8.22
CA SER A 30 -6.91 1.12 8.21
C SER A 30 -8.10 1.21 7.25
N ALA A 31 -8.79 2.36 7.19
CA ALA A 31 -9.90 2.57 6.26
C ALA A 31 -9.39 2.68 4.81
N ILE A 32 -8.29 3.38 4.57
CA ILE A 32 -7.66 3.44 3.24
C ILE A 32 -7.21 2.05 2.76
N ARG A 33 -6.65 1.22 3.65
CA ARG A 33 -6.34 -0.17 3.32
C ARG A 33 -7.61 -0.97 2.98
N ALA A 34 -8.71 -0.77 3.72
CA ALA A 34 -9.97 -1.44 3.42
C ALA A 34 -10.48 -1.07 2.03
N TYR A 35 -10.48 0.23 1.71
CA TYR A 35 -10.76 0.72 0.36
C TYR A 35 -9.87 0.09 -0.70
N ALA A 36 -8.55 0.00 -0.46
CA ALA A 36 -7.60 -0.63 -1.36
C ALA A 36 -7.95 -2.11 -1.64
N LYS A 37 -8.43 -2.86 -0.63
CA LYS A 37 -8.87 -4.25 -0.82
C LYS A 37 -10.04 -4.33 -1.80
N ASP A 38 -11.01 -3.44 -1.67
CA ASP A 38 -12.17 -3.42 -2.55
C ASP A 38 -11.77 -3.01 -3.97
N LYS A 39 -10.85 -2.04 -4.10
CA LYS A 39 -10.33 -1.61 -5.39
C LYS A 39 -9.58 -2.71 -6.13
N VAL A 40 -8.68 -3.45 -5.46
CA VAL A 40 -7.95 -4.56 -6.11
C VAL A 40 -8.87 -5.73 -6.46
N LYS A 41 -9.95 -5.95 -5.68
CA LYS A 41 -10.98 -6.94 -6.00
C LYS A 41 -11.74 -6.53 -7.26
N ALA A 42 -12.18 -5.27 -7.34
CA ALA A 42 -12.86 -4.73 -8.52
C ALA A 42 -11.97 -4.74 -9.78
N ALA A 43 -10.66 -4.58 -9.62
CA ALA A 43 -9.67 -4.69 -10.70
C ALA A 43 -9.32 -6.15 -11.09
N GLY A 44 -9.94 -7.16 -10.48
CA GLY A 44 -9.69 -8.58 -10.78
C GLY A 44 -8.33 -9.11 -10.29
N LEU A 45 -7.67 -8.41 -9.36
CA LEU A 45 -6.33 -8.76 -8.87
C LEU A 45 -6.35 -9.68 -7.64
N THR A 46 -7.51 -10.05 -7.10
CA THR A 46 -7.62 -10.98 -5.95
C THR A 46 -7.64 -12.44 -6.40
N VAL A 47 -6.62 -12.85 -7.14
CA VAL A 47 -6.44 -14.18 -7.74
C VAL A 47 -4.98 -14.64 -7.61
N PRO A 48 -4.66 -15.93 -7.80
CA PRO A 48 -3.27 -16.37 -7.91
C PRO A 48 -2.53 -15.57 -9.00
N GLY A 49 -1.34 -15.05 -8.66
CA GLY A 49 -0.56 -14.15 -9.50
C GLY A 49 -1.02 -12.69 -9.50
N GLY A 50 -1.99 -12.32 -8.66
CA GLY A 50 -2.46 -10.95 -8.48
C GLY A 50 -1.82 -10.23 -7.29
N ALA A 51 -2.58 -9.40 -6.59
CA ALA A 51 -2.09 -8.53 -5.52
C ALA A 51 -2.83 -8.75 -4.18
N ARG A 52 -2.10 -8.70 -3.06
CA ARG A 52 -2.64 -8.81 -1.70
C ARG A 52 -2.39 -7.56 -0.87
N MET A 53 -3.45 -6.95 -0.34
CA MET A 53 -3.38 -5.81 0.58
C MET A 53 -3.28 -6.27 2.04
N ASN A 54 -2.09 -6.18 2.62
CA ASN A 54 -1.76 -6.60 3.98
C ASN A 54 -1.75 -5.41 4.95
N ALA A 55 -2.11 -5.69 6.20
CA ALA A 55 -1.88 -4.76 7.29
C ALA A 55 -0.48 -5.00 7.83
N ALA A 56 0.19 -3.95 8.26
CA ALA A 56 1.48 -4.02 8.94
C ALA A 56 1.44 -3.12 10.19
N GLY A 57 2.27 -3.49 11.17
CA GLY A 57 2.64 -2.60 12.27
C GLY A 57 3.50 -1.43 11.77
N CYS A 58 4.15 -0.74 12.70
CA CYS A 58 5.05 0.36 12.37
C CYS A 58 6.15 -0.08 11.40
N LEU A 59 6.29 0.63 10.28
CA LEU A 59 7.33 0.40 9.27
C LEU A 59 8.57 1.31 9.44
N ASN A 60 8.72 1.93 10.61
CA ASN A 60 9.82 2.85 10.97
C ASN A 60 10.01 4.06 10.03
N ARG A 61 8.92 4.52 9.40
CA ARG A 61 8.87 5.69 8.51
C ARG A 61 7.74 6.65 8.86
N CYS A 62 7.52 6.87 10.15
CA CYS A 62 6.39 7.66 10.66
C CYS A 62 6.45 9.13 10.23
N ASP A 63 7.65 9.68 10.03
CA ASP A 63 7.91 11.03 9.52
C ASP A 63 7.35 11.25 8.11
N LYS A 64 7.32 10.19 7.30
CA LYS A 64 6.73 10.18 5.94
C LYS A 64 5.29 9.64 5.89
N GLY A 65 4.69 9.34 7.04
CA GLY A 65 3.35 8.74 7.15
C GLY A 65 2.22 9.57 6.48
N PRO A 66 1.16 8.90 5.99
CA PRO A 66 0.96 7.45 5.99
C PRO A 66 1.70 6.77 4.83
N VAL A 67 2.26 5.58 5.09
CA VAL A 67 3.09 4.85 4.12
C VAL A 67 2.57 3.46 3.80
N MET A 68 2.91 3.00 2.60
CA MET A 68 2.84 1.60 2.21
C MET A 68 4.04 1.19 1.35
N VAL A 69 4.32 -0.10 1.31
CA VAL A 69 5.38 -0.67 0.46
C VAL A 69 4.82 -1.78 -0.42
N VAL A 70 5.25 -1.80 -1.68
CA VAL A 70 4.92 -2.82 -2.68
C VAL A 70 6.13 -3.71 -2.92
N TYR A 71 5.99 -5.00 -2.66
CA TYR A 71 6.95 -6.04 -2.99
C TYR A 71 6.49 -6.84 -4.22
N PRO A 72 7.42 -7.42 -5.02
CA PRO A 72 8.86 -7.60 -4.73
C PRO A 72 9.75 -6.37 -4.98
N GLU A 73 9.27 -5.33 -5.64
CA GLU A 73 10.08 -4.20 -6.11
C GLU A 73 10.61 -3.31 -4.97
N GLY A 74 10.02 -3.37 -3.78
CA GLY A 74 10.41 -2.53 -2.64
C GLY A 74 10.04 -1.06 -2.82
N ILE A 75 9.00 -0.77 -3.61
CA ILE A 75 8.55 0.60 -3.89
C ILE A 75 7.73 1.12 -2.73
N TRP A 76 8.19 2.23 -2.13
CA TRP A 76 7.52 2.92 -1.05
C TRP A 76 6.64 4.04 -1.58
N TYR A 77 5.42 4.13 -1.07
CA TYR A 77 4.49 5.22 -1.36
C TYR A 77 4.08 5.94 -0.10
N ARG A 78 3.91 7.26 -0.23
CA ARG A 78 3.06 8.05 0.64
C ARG A 78 1.77 8.35 -0.11
N TYR A 79 0.63 8.18 0.54
CA TYR A 79 -0.69 8.48 -0.02
C TYR A 79 -1.41 9.48 0.89
N SER A 80 -2.42 10.15 0.34
CA SER A 80 -3.20 11.17 1.06
C SER A 80 -4.70 10.93 0.97
N CYS A 81 -5.18 10.27 -0.09
CA CYS A 81 -6.59 10.05 -0.34
C CYS A 81 -6.86 8.72 -1.09
N ALA A 82 -8.13 8.46 -1.39
CA ALA A 82 -8.55 7.26 -2.12
C ALA A 82 -8.09 7.28 -3.59
N GLU A 83 -8.04 8.46 -4.20
CA GLU A 83 -7.61 8.66 -5.59
C GLU A 83 -6.13 8.28 -5.79
N ASP A 84 -5.30 8.50 -4.77
CA ASP A 84 -3.91 8.04 -4.77
C ASP A 84 -3.83 6.50 -4.79
N ILE A 85 -4.74 5.82 -4.09
CA ILE A 85 -4.81 4.35 -4.11
C ILE A 85 -5.30 3.87 -5.47
N ASP A 86 -6.28 4.54 -6.06
CA ASP A 86 -6.78 4.23 -7.39
C ASP A 86 -5.67 4.26 -8.44
N GLU A 87 -4.87 5.33 -8.43
CA GLU A 87 -3.75 5.46 -9.35
C GLU A 87 -2.69 4.38 -9.13
N ILE A 88 -2.38 4.04 -7.86
CA ILE A 88 -1.39 2.99 -7.56
C ILE A 88 -1.89 1.61 -7.99
N VAL A 89 -3.16 1.29 -7.78
CA VAL A 89 -3.74 0.03 -8.24
C VAL A 89 -3.70 -0.04 -9.76
N GLU A 90 -4.13 1.03 -10.45
CA GLU A 90 -4.22 1.03 -11.91
C GLU A 90 -2.84 1.08 -12.59
N GLN A 91 -1.98 2.00 -12.19
CA GLN A 91 -0.70 2.19 -12.85
C GLN A 91 0.29 1.13 -12.39
N HIS A 92 0.45 0.93 -11.08
CA HIS A 92 1.52 0.07 -10.58
C HIS A 92 1.12 -1.40 -10.56
N LEU A 93 0.04 -1.75 -9.85
CA LEU A 93 -0.29 -3.17 -9.65
C LEU A 93 -0.80 -3.83 -10.94
N LEU A 94 -1.65 -3.12 -11.69
CA LEU A 94 -2.23 -3.64 -12.92
C LEU A 94 -1.28 -3.46 -14.12
N LYS A 95 -0.72 -2.26 -14.32
CA LYS A 95 0.07 -1.93 -15.53
C LYS A 95 1.60 -1.98 -15.34
N GLY A 96 2.09 -2.23 -14.11
CA GLY A 96 3.52 -2.32 -13.83
C GLY A 96 4.29 -0.99 -13.87
N ARG A 97 3.59 0.15 -13.80
CA ARG A 97 4.18 1.49 -13.86
C ARG A 97 4.14 2.18 -12.50
N VAL A 98 5.31 2.48 -11.95
CA VAL A 98 5.45 3.18 -10.66
C VAL A 98 4.89 4.60 -10.73
N VAL A 99 4.10 4.98 -9.73
CA VAL A 99 3.49 6.31 -9.60
C VAL A 99 4.50 7.27 -8.96
N LYS A 100 5.42 7.80 -9.77
CA LYS A 100 6.57 8.60 -9.27
C LYS A 100 6.18 9.76 -8.35
N ARG A 101 5.02 10.42 -8.58
CA ARG A 101 4.56 11.55 -7.74
C ARG A 101 4.26 11.15 -6.29
N LEU A 102 3.92 9.88 -6.06
CA LEU A 102 3.59 9.33 -4.74
C LEU A 102 4.75 8.54 -4.14
N GLN A 103 5.76 8.22 -4.96
CA GLN A 103 6.89 7.42 -4.54
C GLN A 103 7.74 8.20 -3.54
N LEU A 104 8.08 7.55 -2.44
CA LEU A 104 9.12 8.03 -1.55
C LEU A 104 10.47 7.67 -2.17
N VAL A 105 11.19 8.68 -2.63
CA VAL A 105 12.57 8.58 -3.09
C VAL A 105 13.47 9.01 -1.94
N GLU A 106 14.45 8.19 -1.60
CA GLU A 106 15.55 8.56 -0.69
C GLU A 106 16.68 9.19 -1.49
#